data_AF-A0A831YES8-F1
#
_entry.id   AF-A0A831YES8-F1
#
_cell.length_a   1.000
_cell.length_b   1.000
_cell.length_c   1.000
_cell.angle_alpha   90.00
_cell.angle_beta   90.00
_cell.angle_gamma   90.00
#
_symmetry.space_group_name_H-M   'P 1'
#
loop_
_entity.id
_entity.type
_entity.pdbx_description
1 polymer ?
#
loop_
_entity_poly.entity_id
_entity_poly.type
_entity_poly.pdbx_seq_one_letter_code
_entity_poly.pdbx_strand_id
1 'polypeptide(L)'
;MSELGVSEVLARAEKELENLRRKISEGKDLKRDEAVLALVSALVPYIGRGFAEVSSGVETLRDDVKGLSSSVDRLLAEYSRKGEEQLQVMKNLADEFSREGQRAIASLEERLRQLKKYEEELYNTARRIQDLETREGQVKKLLEESASLRRLLESSEEELKRRLDDFSQHLSAVKSQLEGSRATLDGFSAKAQGVLGEVVKRVDELRSVLGELEAERRKLADFSRQLAQREAEVAKREKEVEVLSAEMGEMQSRIEELKAEIAKLEEQRKALGEQVSSLERNIAERLPWINQRENYLAEREKQLEARAAELESREKKLKRREEELEKRDSELSQREAVIARREKEVEEVEQRLKQREDELRRREAALEEREKKVAGDEERIKGLMEELNARFKHLQTREEELKKWEEALRGREAALGEREAKLQDWREELERESVSLAEREKRLEEREKLLAAREAKIRGDEEALARKRSEIEQEGQNLEKEREELRKMRAGLDRMGREVAELRARVLEREKELREREEELRRREERLRTREAALDELERALKTAQDERERLAQELRECRKRVEESAKA
;
A
#
# COMPACT_ATOMS: atom_id res chain seq x y z
N MET A 1 -34.12 3.67 23.38
CA MET A 1 -34.34 3.52 24.83
C MET A 1 -34.63 4.90 25.38
N SER A 2 -35.70 5.01 26.17
CA SER A 2 -36.34 6.26 26.58
C SER A 2 -35.37 7.28 27.19
N GLU A 3 -35.29 8.47 26.60
CA GLU A 3 -34.56 9.65 27.08
C GLU A 3 -34.88 10.00 28.55
N LEU A 4 -36.01 9.51 29.09
CA LEU A 4 -36.46 9.67 30.48
C LEU A 4 -35.61 8.94 31.54
N GLY A 5 -34.92 7.83 31.22
CA GLY A 5 -34.11 7.09 32.20
C GLY A 5 -32.69 7.65 32.39
N VAL A 6 -32.18 8.38 31.40
CA VAL A 6 -30.82 8.96 31.42
C VAL A 6 -30.80 10.25 32.27
N SER A 7 -31.90 11.00 32.29
CA SER A 7 -32.02 12.25 33.06
C SER A 7 -32.01 12.05 34.59
N GLU A 8 -32.65 11.00 35.11
CA GLU A 8 -32.66 10.70 36.55
C GLU A 8 -31.28 10.23 37.07
N VAL A 9 -30.57 9.46 36.25
CA VAL A 9 -29.22 8.97 36.58
C VAL A 9 -28.20 10.10 36.52
N LEU A 10 -28.31 11.02 35.55
CA LEU A 10 -27.47 12.21 35.45
C LEU A 10 -27.69 13.18 36.63
N ALA A 11 -28.94 13.43 37.03
CA ALA A 11 -29.25 14.31 38.17
C ALA A 11 -28.69 13.76 39.51
N ARG A 12 -28.66 12.44 39.69
CA ARG A 12 -28.07 11.80 40.86
C ARG A 12 -26.54 11.88 40.86
N ALA A 13 -25.92 11.71 39.69
CA ALA A 13 -24.48 11.86 39.51
C ALA A 13 -23.99 13.31 39.69
N GLU A 14 -24.74 14.31 39.21
CA GLU A 14 -24.43 15.73 39.41
C GLU A 14 -24.42 16.11 40.89
N LYS A 15 -25.40 15.60 41.66
CA LYS A 15 -25.49 15.85 43.11
C LYS A 15 -24.33 15.22 43.90
N GLU A 16 -23.83 14.06 43.47
CA GLU A 16 -22.63 13.44 44.05
C GLU A 16 -21.34 14.17 43.67
N LEU A 17 -21.23 14.67 42.43
CA LEU A 17 -20.12 15.50 41.97
C LEU A 17 -20.07 16.86 42.66
N GLU A 18 -21.21 17.47 42.95
CA GLU A 18 -21.30 18.74 43.68
C GLU A 18 -20.88 18.58 45.15
N ASN A 19 -21.27 17.47 45.78
CA ASN A 19 -20.76 17.09 47.11
C ASN A 19 -19.24 16.84 47.12
N LEU A 20 -18.70 16.23 46.07
CA LEU A 20 -17.25 16.02 45.91
C LEU A 20 -16.49 17.33 45.70
N ARG A 21 -16.99 18.23 44.84
CA ARG A 21 -16.44 19.58 44.64
C ARG A 21 -16.41 20.38 45.94
N ARG A 22 -17.47 20.29 46.74
CA ARG A 22 -17.56 20.93 48.05
C ARG A 22 -16.52 20.38 49.05
N LYS A 23 -16.30 19.06 49.10
CA LYS A 23 -15.25 18.44 49.93
C LYS A 23 -13.84 18.88 49.52
N ILE A 24 -13.58 19.01 48.21
CA ILE A 24 -12.30 19.51 47.68
C ILE A 24 -12.08 20.97 48.08
N SER A 25 -13.09 21.85 47.95
CA SER A 25 -12.98 23.26 48.36
C SER A 25 -12.86 23.47 49.87
N GLU A 26 -13.33 22.51 50.68
CA GLU A 26 -13.19 22.51 52.15
C GLU A 26 -11.88 21.86 52.64
N GLY A 27 -11.02 21.35 51.74
CA GLY A 27 -9.70 20.79 52.08
C GLY A 27 -9.70 19.42 52.75
N LYS A 28 -10.75 18.61 52.56
CA LYS A 28 -10.90 17.27 53.19
C LYS A 28 -10.26 16.15 52.36
N ASP A 29 -9.67 15.16 53.03
CA ASP A 29 -9.10 13.97 52.37
C ASP A 29 -10.17 13.15 51.62
N LEU A 30 -9.91 12.88 50.34
CA LEU A 30 -10.77 12.08 49.47
C LEU A 30 -10.40 10.59 49.57
N LYS A 31 -11.41 9.72 49.60
CA LYS A 31 -11.19 8.27 49.43
C LYS A 31 -10.75 7.97 47.99
N ARG A 32 -10.05 6.84 47.77
CA ARG A 32 -9.52 6.44 46.45
C ARG A 32 -10.58 6.51 45.34
N ASP A 33 -11.79 6.06 45.60
CA ASP A 33 -12.90 6.03 44.64
C ASP A 33 -13.44 7.45 44.35
N GLU A 34 -13.40 8.34 45.35
CA GLU A 34 -13.79 9.75 45.22
C GLU A 34 -12.74 10.55 44.41
N ALA A 35 -11.45 10.23 44.57
CA ALA A 35 -10.37 10.82 43.78
C ALA A 35 -10.43 10.41 42.30
N VAL A 36 -10.80 9.14 42.02
CA VAL A 36 -11.02 8.66 40.65
C VAL A 36 -12.21 9.38 40.01
N LEU A 37 -13.33 9.53 40.72
CA LEU A 37 -14.50 10.30 40.25
C LEU A 37 -14.18 11.76 39.97
N ALA A 38 -13.36 12.41 40.81
CA ALA A 38 -12.91 13.79 40.60
C ALA A 38 -12.00 13.92 39.36
N LEU A 39 -11.08 12.97 39.16
CA LEU A 39 -10.21 12.94 37.99
C LEU A 39 -11.00 12.71 36.69
N VAL A 40 -11.93 11.75 36.72
CA VAL A 40 -12.86 11.49 35.60
C VAL A 40 -13.71 12.73 35.32
N SER A 41 -14.25 13.40 36.34
CA SER A 41 -15.01 14.64 36.16
C SER A 41 -14.18 15.79 35.59
N ALA A 42 -12.87 15.85 35.85
CA ALA A 42 -11.97 16.86 35.28
C ALA A 42 -11.60 16.54 33.81
N LEU A 43 -11.53 15.26 33.46
CA LEU A 43 -11.20 14.80 32.10
C LEU A 43 -12.40 14.78 31.15
N VAL A 44 -13.61 14.51 31.63
CA VAL A 44 -14.85 14.47 30.83
C VAL A 44 -15.08 15.75 30.02
N PRO A 45 -14.87 16.98 30.53
CA PRO A 45 -14.96 18.21 29.74
C PRO A 45 -13.91 18.34 28.63
N TYR A 46 -12.73 17.75 28.82
CA TYR A 46 -11.65 17.73 27.81
C TYR A 46 -11.96 16.72 26.71
N ILE A 47 -12.42 15.52 27.09
CA ILE A 47 -12.88 14.49 26.16
C ILE A 47 -14.12 15.00 25.40
N GLY A 48 -15.05 15.66 26.09
CA GLY A 48 -16.23 16.28 25.50
C GLY A 48 -15.89 17.42 24.52
N ARG A 49 -14.88 18.24 24.81
CA ARG A 49 -14.38 19.25 23.86
C ARG A 49 -13.72 18.61 22.65
N GLY A 50 -12.86 17.61 22.84
CA GLY A 50 -12.25 16.87 21.73
C GLY A 50 -13.29 16.17 20.86
N PHE A 51 -14.30 15.56 21.46
CA PHE A 51 -15.43 14.98 20.72
C PHE A 51 -16.29 16.04 20.03
N ALA A 52 -16.49 17.21 20.63
CA ALA A 52 -17.22 18.31 19.99
C ALA A 52 -16.44 18.91 18.81
N GLU A 53 -15.13 19.08 18.92
CA GLU A 53 -14.26 19.51 17.83
C GLU A 53 -14.26 18.48 16.69
N VAL A 54 -14.09 17.20 17.01
CA VAL A 54 -14.17 16.12 16.01
C VAL A 54 -15.56 16.03 15.39
N SER A 55 -16.63 16.15 16.18
CA SER A 55 -18.01 16.13 15.67
C SER A 55 -18.29 17.32 14.77
N SER A 56 -17.81 18.52 15.13
CA SER A 56 -17.93 19.71 14.29
C SER A 56 -17.12 19.59 13.00
N GLY A 57 -15.92 18.99 13.06
CA GLY A 57 -15.10 18.69 11.88
C GLY A 57 -15.74 17.65 10.97
N VAL A 58 -16.41 16.65 11.55
CA VAL A 58 -17.19 15.65 10.82
C VAL A 58 -18.45 16.26 10.20
N GLU A 59 -19.08 17.23 10.86
CA GLU A 59 -20.22 17.97 10.31
C GLU A 59 -19.79 18.90 9.17
N THR A 60 -18.67 19.62 9.30
CA THR A 60 -18.13 20.43 8.21
C THR A 60 -17.71 19.56 7.02
N LEU A 61 -17.06 18.41 7.26
CA LEU A 61 -16.73 17.46 6.19
C LEU A 61 -17.98 16.88 5.54
N ARG A 62 -19.03 16.60 6.31
CA ARG A 62 -20.32 16.14 5.78
C ARG A 62 -20.96 17.21 4.90
N ASP A 63 -20.90 18.47 5.29
CA ASP A 63 -21.46 19.58 4.52
C ASP A 63 -20.62 19.88 3.28
N ASP A 64 -19.29 19.77 3.36
CA ASP A 64 -18.39 19.85 2.20
C ASP A 64 -18.64 18.70 1.21
N VAL A 65 -18.82 17.47 1.70
CA VAL A 65 -19.16 16.30 0.88
C VAL A 65 -20.55 16.47 0.24
N LYS A 66 -21.53 17.05 0.94
CA LYS A 66 -22.82 17.42 0.36
C LYS A 66 -22.68 18.53 -0.69
N GLY A 67 -21.83 19.53 -0.46
CA GLY A 67 -21.55 20.60 -1.41
C GLY A 67 -20.89 20.09 -2.69
N LEU A 68 -19.93 19.16 -2.55
CA LEU A 68 -19.31 18.44 -3.65
C LEU A 68 -20.31 17.55 -4.38
N SER A 69 -21.14 16.78 -3.68
CA SER A 69 -22.22 15.98 -4.28
C SER A 69 -23.16 16.87 -5.09
N SER A 70 -23.60 17.99 -4.51
CA SER A 70 -24.49 18.96 -5.19
C SER A 70 -23.85 19.57 -6.44
N SER A 71 -22.52 19.80 -6.40
CA SER A 71 -21.76 20.34 -7.52
C SER A 71 -21.55 19.31 -8.63
N VAL A 72 -21.32 18.05 -8.26
CA VAL A 72 -21.26 16.91 -9.18
C VAL A 72 -22.62 16.67 -9.81
N ASP A 73 -23.71 16.71 -9.04
CA ASP A 73 -25.08 16.58 -9.53
C ASP A 73 -25.45 17.72 -10.49
N ARG A 74 -25.00 18.96 -10.22
CA ARG A 74 -25.15 20.09 -11.15
C ARG A 74 -24.37 19.89 -12.44
N LEU A 75 -23.11 19.47 -12.37
CA LEU A 75 -22.29 19.23 -13.55
C LEU A 75 -22.86 18.08 -14.40
N LEU A 76 -23.33 17.01 -13.75
CA LEU A 76 -24.03 15.92 -14.43
C LEU A 76 -25.31 16.43 -15.10
N ALA A 77 -26.11 17.25 -14.43
CA ALA A 77 -27.31 17.85 -15.03
C ALA A 77 -26.98 18.78 -16.21
N GLU A 78 -25.93 19.59 -16.13
CA GLU A 78 -25.47 20.45 -17.23
C GLU A 78 -24.95 19.63 -18.41
N TYR A 79 -24.16 18.59 -18.16
CA TYR A 79 -23.67 17.69 -19.22
C TYR A 79 -24.79 16.87 -19.86
N SER A 80 -25.74 16.37 -19.06
CA SER A 80 -26.94 15.69 -19.56
C SER A 80 -27.80 16.62 -20.42
N ARG A 81 -28.05 17.86 -19.95
CA ARG A 81 -28.81 18.85 -20.71
C ARG A 81 -28.10 19.23 -22.02
N LYS A 82 -26.80 19.44 -21.98
CA LYS A 82 -26.00 19.76 -23.18
C LYS A 82 -25.95 18.58 -24.15
N GLY A 83 -25.92 17.35 -23.62
CA GLY A 83 -26.05 16.12 -24.39
C GLY A 83 -27.43 15.98 -25.04
N GLU A 84 -28.51 16.30 -24.33
CA GLU A 84 -29.88 16.34 -24.87
C GLU A 84 -30.04 17.43 -25.94
N GLU A 85 -29.49 18.63 -25.72
CA GLU A 85 -29.49 19.72 -26.71
C GLU A 85 -28.72 19.31 -27.98
N GLN A 86 -27.56 18.65 -27.86
CA GLN A 86 -26.79 18.13 -28.99
C GLN A 86 -27.53 17.00 -29.72
N LEU A 87 -28.17 16.07 -28.99
CA LEU A 87 -29.00 15.02 -29.56
C LEU A 87 -30.22 15.58 -30.29
N GLN A 88 -30.81 16.66 -29.78
CA GLN A 88 -31.94 17.32 -30.41
C GLN A 88 -31.52 18.06 -31.68
N VAL A 89 -30.35 18.71 -31.69
CA VAL A 89 -29.78 19.31 -32.90
C VAL A 89 -29.46 18.24 -33.94
N MET A 90 -28.87 17.11 -33.54
CA MET A 90 -28.62 15.98 -34.45
C MET A 90 -29.92 15.38 -35.01
N LYS A 91 -30.96 15.24 -34.19
CA LYS A 91 -32.29 14.79 -34.65
C LYS A 91 -32.91 15.77 -35.65
N ASN A 92 -32.89 17.06 -35.34
CA ASN A 92 -33.41 18.08 -36.25
C ASN A 92 -32.66 18.09 -37.59
N LEU A 93 -31.33 17.93 -37.56
CA LEU A 93 -30.51 17.85 -38.77
C LEU A 93 -30.78 16.56 -39.57
N ALA A 94 -30.96 15.43 -38.88
CA ALA A 94 -31.33 14.15 -39.51
C ALA A 94 -32.75 14.21 -40.13
N ASP A 95 -33.68 14.90 -39.47
CA ASP A 95 -35.03 15.13 -39.97
C ASP A 95 -35.04 16.09 -41.17
N GLU A 96 -34.22 17.16 -41.15
CA GLU A 96 -34.03 18.04 -42.31
C GLU A 96 -33.40 17.31 -43.49
N PHE A 97 -32.34 16.54 -43.24
CA PHE A 97 -31.69 15.74 -44.28
C PHE A 97 -32.63 14.68 -44.86
N SER A 98 -33.45 14.04 -44.01
CA SER A 98 -34.47 13.09 -44.44
C SER A 98 -35.58 13.78 -45.24
N ARG A 99 -36.01 14.98 -44.85
CA ARG A 99 -37.01 15.77 -45.60
C ARG A 99 -36.47 16.23 -46.94
N GLU A 100 -35.23 16.69 -47.02
CA GLU A 100 -34.59 17.08 -48.28
C GLU A 100 -34.34 15.86 -49.18
N GLY A 101 -33.89 14.74 -48.60
CA GLY A 101 -33.77 13.46 -49.29
C GLY A 101 -35.11 12.99 -49.87
N GLN A 102 -36.18 13.04 -49.08
CA GLN A 102 -37.54 12.69 -49.53
C GLN A 102 -38.07 13.67 -50.59
N ARG A 103 -37.79 14.98 -50.48
CA ARG A 103 -38.15 15.97 -51.51
C ARG A 103 -37.39 15.73 -52.81
N ALA A 104 -36.11 15.37 -52.74
CA ALA A 104 -35.29 15.04 -53.90
C ALA A 104 -35.80 13.76 -54.57
N ILE A 105 -36.13 12.73 -53.78
CA ILE A 105 -36.74 11.49 -54.28
C ILE A 105 -38.09 11.78 -54.93
N ALA A 106 -38.98 12.54 -54.29
CA ALA A 106 -40.28 12.91 -54.86
C ALA A 106 -40.15 13.72 -56.16
N SER A 107 -39.19 14.65 -56.22
CA SER A 107 -38.87 15.41 -57.44
C SER A 107 -38.35 14.51 -58.57
N LEU A 108 -37.51 13.53 -58.25
CA LEU A 108 -37.01 12.55 -59.21
C LEU A 108 -38.11 11.59 -59.65
N GLU A 109 -38.96 11.11 -58.75
CA GLU A 109 -40.13 10.28 -59.07
C GLU A 109 -41.11 11.02 -59.98
N GLU A 110 -41.35 12.30 -59.74
CA GLU A 110 -42.22 13.13 -60.60
C GLU A 110 -41.59 13.34 -61.99
N ARG A 111 -40.28 13.57 -62.08
CA ARG A 111 -39.55 13.61 -63.35
C ARG A 111 -39.59 12.26 -64.08
N LEU A 112 -39.53 11.15 -63.33
CA LEU A 112 -39.57 9.80 -63.89
C LEU A 112 -40.99 9.45 -64.38
N ARG A 113 -42.04 9.93 -63.70
CA ARG A 113 -43.42 9.88 -64.21
C ARG A 113 -43.62 10.74 -65.45
N GLN A 114 -43.03 11.94 -65.49
CA GLN A 114 -43.07 12.79 -66.69
C GLN A 114 -42.34 12.14 -67.85
N LEU A 115 -41.17 11.53 -67.63
CA LEU A 115 -40.44 10.78 -68.66
C LEU A 115 -41.24 9.57 -69.15
N LYS A 116 -41.92 8.83 -68.27
CA LYS A 116 -42.83 7.76 -68.69
C LYS A 116 -44.00 8.28 -69.53
N LYS A 117 -44.57 9.43 -69.19
CA LYS A 117 -45.61 10.08 -70.03
C LYS A 117 -45.05 10.49 -71.39
N TYR A 118 -43.86 11.06 -71.45
CA TYR A 118 -43.21 11.39 -72.72
C TYR A 118 -42.87 10.15 -73.55
N GLU A 119 -42.46 9.05 -72.91
CA GLU A 119 -42.22 7.77 -73.56
C GLU A 119 -43.52 7.17 -74.12
N GLU A 120 -44.63 7.27 -73.38
CA GLU A 120 -45.96 6.83 -73.81
C GLU A 120 -46.51 7.72 -74.94
N GLU A 121 -46.28 9.04 -74.88
CA GLU A 121 -46.58 9.99 -75.97
C GLU A 121 -45.72 9.73 -77.21
N LEU A 122 -44.44 9.39 -77.05
CA LEU A 122 -43.54 8.99 -78.14
C LEU A 122 -43.96 7.66 -78.76
N TYR A 123 -44.38 6.69 -77.95
CA TYR A 123 -44.91 5.42 -78.43
C TYR A 123 -46.23 5.61 -79.20
N ASN A 124 -47.13 6.44 -78.67
CA ASN A 124 -48.40 6.77 -79.33
C ASN A 124 -48.19 7.58 -80.62
N THR A 125 -47.22 8.50 -80.65
CA THR A 125 -46.87 9.24 -81.87
C THR A 125 -46.17 8.36 -82.89
N ALA A 126 -45.28 7.45 -82.49
CA ALA A 126 -44.67 6.45 -83.37
C ALA A 126 -45.72 5.50 -83.98
N ARG A 127 -46.68 5.04 -83.17
CA ARG A 127 -47.81 4.23 -83.65
C ARG A 127 -48.71 5.01 -84.62
N ARG A 128 -48.95 6.29 -84.35
CA ARG A 128 -49.72 7.17 -85.23
C ARG A 128 -48.99 7.49 -86.53
N ILE A 129 -47.67 7.57 -86.52
CA ILE A 129 -46.83 7.68 -87.72
C ILE A 129 -46.92 6.39 -88.53
N GLN A 130 -46.84 5.22 -87.89
CA GLN A 130 -47.00 3.92 -88.56
C GLN A 130 -48.40 3.73 -89.18
N ASP A 131 -49.46 4.17 -88.48
CA ASP A 131 -50.83 4.20 -89.00
C ASP A 131 -50.99 5.21 -90.17
N LEU A 132 -50.23 6.32 -90.15
CA LEU A 132 -50.20 7.28 -91.25
C LEU A 132 -49.39 6.77 -92.45
N GLU A 133 -48.28 6.06 -92.24
CA GLU A 133 -47.48 5.42 -93.31
C GLU A 133 -48.28 4.31 -94.00
N THR A 134 -49.05 3.51 -93.25
CA THR A 134 -49.95 2.51 -93.82
C THR A 134 -51.12 3.15 -94.56
N ARG A 135 -51.71 4.24 -94.04
CA ARG A 135 -52.71 5.05 -94.76
C ARG A 135 -52.13 5.73 -95.99
N GLU A 136 -50.90 6.20 -95.97
CA GLU A 136 -50.21 6.76 -97.14
C GLU A 136 -50.00 5.68 -98.21
N GLY A 137 -49.65 4.45 -97.82
CA GLY A 137 -49.61 3.30 -98.71
C GLY A 137 -50.98 2.94 -99.31
N GLN A 138 -52.06 3.04 -98.53
CA GLN A 138 -53.44 2.86 -99.02
C GLN A 138 -53.88 4.00 -99.95
N VAL A 139 -53.52 5.25 -99.66
CA VAL A 139 -53.81 6.41 -100.51
C VAL A 139 -53.00 6.35 -101.81
N LYS A 140 -51.76 5.86 -101.80
CA LYS A 140 -50.97 5.61 -103.02
C LYS A 140 -51.63 4.54 -103.91
N LYS A 141 -52.13 3.44 -103.32
CA LYS A 141 -52.92 2.43 -104.05
C LYS A 141 -54.24 2.99 -104.60
N LEU A 142 -54.98 3.76 -103.80
CA LEU A 142 -56.22 4.42 -104.25
C LEU A 142 -55.95 5.48 -105.32
N LEU A 143 -54.80 6.15 -105.31
CA LEU A 143 -54.38 7.06 -106.37
C LEU A 143 -54.05 6.31 -107.67
N GLU A 144 -53.36 5.17 -107.59
CA GLU A 144 -53.11 4.28 -108.74
C GLU A 144 -54.42 3.68 -109.30
N GLU A 145 -55.35 3.29 -108.43
CA GLU A 145 -56.70 2.83 -108.79
C GLU A 145 -57.56 3.97 -109.37
N SER A 146 -57.46 5.20 -108.85
CA SER A 146 -58.15 6.36 -109.41
C SER A 146 -57.57 6.79 -110.76
N ALA A 147 -56.27 6.58 -110.98
CA ALA A 147 -55.60 6.84 -112.25
C ALA A 147 -55.96 5.78 -113.31
N SER A 148 -56.14 4.52 -112.91
CA SER A 148 -56.63 3.46 -113.81
C SER A 148 -58.13 3.62 -114.12
N LEU A 149 -58.95 4.02 -113.14
CA LEU A 149 -60.36 4.35 -113.34
C LEU A 149 -60.56 5.58 -114.23
N ARG A 150 -59.72 6.63 -114.10
CA ARG A 150 -59.77 7.78 -115.02
C ARG A 150 -59.45 7.39 -116.47
N ARG A 151 -58.45 6.53 -116.69
CA ARG A 151 -58.13 6.00 -118.03
C ARG A 151 -59.26 5.16 -118.62
N LEU A 152 -59.93 4.35 -117.80
CA LEU A 152 -61.13 3.60 -118.21
C LEU A 152 -62.31 4.52 -118.52
N LEU A 153 -62.51 5.57 -117.71
CA LEU A 153 -63.57 6.56 -117.94
C LEU A 153 -63.33 7.34 -119.24
N GLU A 154 -62.11 7.80 -119.50
CA GLU A 154 -61.71 8.47 -120.74
C GLU A 154 -61.92 7.57 -121.96
N SER A 155 -61.54 6.29 -121.88
CA SER A 155 -61.82 5.33 -122.98
C SER A 155 -63.30 5.09 -123.21
N SER A 156 -64.12 5.08 -122.15
CA SER A 156 -65.58 4.91 -122.26
C SER A 156 -66.27 6.16 -122.78
N GLU A 157 -65.76 7.35 -122.47
CA GLU A 157 -66.26 8.63 -122.98
C GLU A 157 -65.98 8.76 -124.50
N GLU A 158 -64.81 8.31 -124.96
CA GLU A 158 -64.46 8.22 -126.38
C GLU A 158 -65.33 7.21 -127.14
N GLU A 159 -65.63 6.07 -126.51
CA GLU A 159 -66.50 5.05 -127.11
C GLU A 159 -67.98 5.49 -127.17
N LEU A 160 -68.47 6.23 -126.16
CA LEU A 160 -69.81 6.82 -126.15
C LEU A 160 -69.96 7.95 -127.18
N LYS A 161 -68.92 8.77 -127.40
CA LYS A 161 -68.91 9.77 -128.48
C LYS A 161 -69.02 9.13 -129.86
N ARG A 162 -68.32 8.01 -130.10
CA ARG A 162 -68.43 7.23 -131.35
C ARG A 162 -69.82 6.64 -131.56
N ARG A 163 -70.41 6.05 -130.52
CA ARG A 163 -71.78 5.51 -130.58
C ARG A 163 -72.83 6.59 -130.82
N LEU A 164 -72.65 7.80 -130.27
CA LEU A 164 -73.55 8.92 -130.50
C LEU A 164 -73.51 9.42 -131.96
N ASP A 165 -72.33 9.41 -132.59
CA ASP A 165 -72.16 9.68 -134.03
C ASP A 165 -72.83 8.59 -134.89
N ASP A 166 -72.72 7.31 -134.52
CA ASP A 166 -73.39 6.23 -135.24
C ASP A 166 -74.94 6.31 -135.11
N PHE A 167 -75.46 6.60 -133.91
CA PHE A 167 -76.91 6.74 -133.68
C PHE A 167 -77.53 7.93 -134.44
N SER A 168 -76.80 9.04 -134.56
CA SER A 168 -77.26 10.20 -135.31
C SER A 168 -77.27 9.93 -136.83
N GLN A 169 -76.34 9.12 -137.34
CA GLN A 169 -76.38 8.62 -138.72
C GLN A 169 -77.58 7.67 -138.96
N HIS A 170 -77.89 6.75 -138.03
CA HIS A 170 -79.03 5.85 -138.13
C HIS A 170 -80.40 6.57 -138.12
N LEU A 171 -80.59 7.62 -137.31
CA LEU A 171 -81.83 8.39 -137.27
C LEU A 171 -82.10 9.15 -138.58
N SER A 172 -81.04 9.52 -139.32
CA SER A 172 -81.17 10.13 -140.64
C SER A 172 -81.70 9.14 -141.70
N ALA A 173 -81.36 7.85 -141.57
CA ALA A 173 -81.79 6.80 -142.49
C ALA A 173 -83.26 6.37 -142.27
N VAL A 174 -83.72 6.31 -141.01
CA VAL A 174 -85.12 5.95 -140.69
C VAL A 174 -86.12 7.01 -141.15
N LYS A 175 -85.71 8.29 -141.16
CA LYS A 175 -86.53 9.40 -141.65
C LYS A 175 -86.88 9.28 -143.14
N SER A 176 -85.97 8.76 -143.97
CA SER A 176 -86.21 8.61 -145.41
C SER A 176 -87.17 7.47 -145.77
N GLN A 177 -87.24 6.42 -144.95
CA GLN A 177 -88.14 5.28 -145.17
C GLN A 177 -89.61 5.59 -144.84
N LEU A 178 -89.86 6.50 -143.90
CA LEU A 178 -91.20 6.92 -143.50
C LEU A 178 -91.91 7.81 -144.54
N GLU A 179 -91.14 8.54 -145.35
CA GLU A 179 -91.66 9.35 -146.46
C GLU A 179 -92.17 8.49 -147.64
N GLY A 180 -91.63 7.28 -147.84
CA GLY A 180 -92.06 6.35 -148.90
C GLY A 180 -93.37 5.62 -148.62
N SER A 181 -93.73 5.43 -147.35
CA SER A 181 -94.92 4.67 -146.94
C SER A 181 -96.23 5.46 -147.02
N ARG A 182 -96.14 6.79 -147.17
CA ARG A 182 -97.30 7.69 -147.25
C ARG A 182 -97.92 7.78 -148.65
N ALA A 183 -97.19 7.39 -149.69
CA ALA A 183 -97.63 7.51 -151.09
C ALA A 183 -98.55 6.36 -151.58
N THR A 184 -98.64 5.25 -150.84
CA THR A 184 -99.37 4.04 -151.27
C THR A 184 -100.79 3.93 -150.69
N LEU A 185 -101.14 4.75 -149.68
CA LEU A 185 -102.45 4.73 -149.01
C LEU A 185 -103.54 5.54 -149.73
N ASP A 186 -103.18 6.46 -150.65
CA ASP A 186 -104.14 7.29 -151.39
C ASP A 186 -104.83 6.56 -152.56
N GLY A 187 -104.37 5.37 -152.95
CA GLY A 187 -104.85 4.66 -154.15
C GLY A 187 -106.10 3.78 -153.99
N PHE A 188 -106.45 3.37 -152.77
CA PHE A 188 -107.44 2.30 -152.54
C PHE A 188 -108.88 2.79 -152.25
N SER A 189 -109.12 4.10 -152.19
CA SER A 189 -110.43 4.67 -151.78
C SER A 189 -111.44 4.91 -152.93
N ALA A 190 -111.12 4.64 -154.19
CA ALA A 190 -111.86 5.21 -155.33
C ALA A 190 -112.83 4.29 -156.12
N LYS A 191 -112.92 2.96 -155.87
CA LYS A 191 -113.67 2.03 -156.76
C LYS A 191 -114.90 1.35 -156.18
N ALA A 192 -115.36 1.74 -154.98
CA ALA A 192 -116.46 1.09 -154.26
C ALA A 192 -117.90 1.55 -154.61
N GLN A 193 -118.12 2.47 -155.57
CA GLN A 193 -119.44 3.11 -155.76
C GLN A 193 -120.30 2.65 -156.97
N GLY A 194 -119.90 1.66 -157.77
CA GLY A 194 -120.52 1.41 -159.09
C GLY A 194 -121.60 0.33 -159.24
N VAL A 195 -121.91 -0.49 -158.21
CA VAL A 195 -122.65 -1.75 -158.41
C VAL A 195 -124.19 -1.66 -158.21
N LEU A 196 -124.78 -0.53 -157.83
CA LEU A 196 -126.16 -0.52 -157.32
C LEU A 196 -127.30 -0.17 -158.31
N GLY A 197 -127.03 -0.11 -159.62
CA GLY A 197 -127.99 0.42 -160.59
C GLY A 197 -129.10 -0.52 -161.08
N GLU A 198 -128.79 -1.48 -161.95
CA GLU A 198 -129.81 -1.90 -162.94
C GLU A 198 -130.14 -3.39 -162.97
N VAL A 199 -130.04 -4.01 -161.79
CA VAL A 199 -130.63 -5.31 -161.42
C VAL A 199 -132.13 -5.41 -161.73
N VAL A 200 -132.85 -4.32 -161.98
CA VAL A 200 -134.31 -4.37 -162.09
C VAL A 200 -134.83 -4.78 -163.47
N LYS A 201 -134.05 -4.64 -164.56
CA LYS A 201 -134.54 -5.04 -165.90
C LYS A 201 -134.47 -6.53 -166.19
N ARG A 202 -134.01 -7.32 -165.21
CA ARG A 202 -133.98 -8.78 -165.14
C ARG A 202 -135.12 -9.54 -165.84
N VAL A 203 -136.32 -9.00 -165.93
CA VAL A 203 -137.43 -9.87 -165.54
C VAL A 203 -138.17 -10.55 -166.68
N ASP A 204 -138.22 -9.98 -167.89
CA ASP A 204 -139.26 -10.46 -168.80
C ASP A 204 -138.85 -11.68 -169.62
N GLU A 205 -137.61 -11.76 -170.09
CA GLU A 205 -137.22 -12.80 -171.05
C GLU A 205 -136.19 -13.77 -170.51
N LEU A 206 -136.24 -13.91 -169.19
CA LEU A 206 -136.49 -15.23 -168.68
C LEU A 206 -137.24 -16.11 -169.70
N ARG A 207 -137.17 -17.33 -169.31
CA ARG A 207 -138.30 -18.22 -169.24
C ARG A 207 -138.00 -19.40 -170.06
N SER A 208 -137.29 -19.26 -171.17
CA SER A 208 -136.99 -20.45 -171.93
C SER A 208 -135.55 -20.90 -171.80
N VAL A 209 -134.57 -20.16 -172.32
CA VAL A 209 -133.26 -20.76 -172.64
C VAL A 209 -132.20 -20.61 -171.54
N LEU A 210 -132.39 -19.69 -170.59
CA LEU A 210 -131.48 -19.47 -169.45
C LEU A 210 -131.53 -20.55 -168.35
N GLY A 211 -132.55 -21.42 -168.33
CA GLY A 211 -132.70 -22.43 -167.27
C GLY A 211 -131.69 -23.58 -167.28
N GLU A 212 -131.27 -24.02 -168.47
CA GLU A 212 -130.41 -25.21 -168.62
C GLU A 212 -128.91 -24.88 -168.71
N LEU A 213 -128.56 -23.68 -169.19
CA LEU A 213 -127.16 -23.22 -169.31
C LEU A 213 -126.57 -22.66 -168.00
N GLU A 214 -127.42 -22.24 -167.05
CA GLU A 214 -127.00 -21.67 -165.76
C GLU A 214 -126.56 -22.72 -164.72
N ALA A 215 -126.96 -24.00 -164.86
CA ALA A 215 -126.61 -25.06 -163.92
C ALA A 215 -125.13 -25.51 -164.04
N GLU A 216 -124.60 -25.60 -165.26
CA GLU A 216 -123.19 -25.96 -165.50
C GLU A 216 -122.23 -24.79 -165.22
N ARG A 217 -122.66 -23.54 -165.43
CA ARG A 217 -121.83 -22.35 -165.15
C ARG A 217 -121.61 -22.11 -163.64
N ARG A 218 -122.50 -22.61 -162.76
CA ARG A 218 -122.35 -22.50 -161.29
C ARG A 218 -121.27 -23.43 -160.73
N LYS A 219 -121.11 -24.65 -161.24
CA LYS A 219 -120.06 -25.59 -160.81
C LYS A 219 -118.65 -25.05 -161.10
N LEU A 220 -118.47 -24.37 -162.23
CA LEU A 220 -117.19 -23.81 -162.66
C LEU A 220 -116.75 -22.61 -161.80
N ALA A 221 -117.69 -21.79 -161.33
CA ALA A 221 -117.40 -20.66 -160.44
C ALA A 221 -116.98 -21.11 -159.02
N ASP A 222 -117.57 -22.20 -158.50
CA ASP A 222 -117.17 -22.76 -157.21
C ASP A 222 -115.76 -23.36 -157.23
N PHE A 223 -115.35 -24.00 -158.33
CA PHE A 223 -113.96 -24.47 -158.49
C PHE A 223 -112.94 -23.32 -158.57
N SER A 224 -113.24 -22.24 -159.29
CA SER A 224 -112.34 -21.07 -159.32
C SER A 224 -112.17 -20.42 -157.95
N ARG A 225 -113.21 -20.43 -157.10
CA ARG A 225 -113.12 -19.94 -155.70
C ARG A 225 -112.26 -20.85 -154.82
N GLN A 226 -112.40 -22.17 -154.96
CA GLN A 226 -111.57 -23.14 -154.24
C GLN A 226 -110.09 -23.03 -154.67
N LEU A 227 -109.82 -22.76 -155.94
CA LEU A 227 -108.46 -22.59 -156.45
C LEU A 227 -107.79 -21.34 -155.89
N ALA A 228 -108.49 -20.19 -155.88
CA ALA A 228 -107.99 -18.96 -155.28
C ALA A 228 -107.77 -19.10 -153.75
N GLN A 229 -108.62 -19.87 -153.06
CA GLN A 229 -108.44 -20.16 -151.63
C GLN A 229 -107.20 -21.04 -151.39
N ARG A 230 -106.93 -22.02 -152.27
CA ARG A 230 -105.73 -22.86 -152.20
C ARG A 230 -104.46 -22.10 -152.55
N GLU A 231 -104.49 -21.19 -153.50
CA GLU A 231 -103.37 -20.30 -153.82
C GLU A 231 -103.01 -19.38 -152.64
N ALA A 232 -104.02 -18.86 -151.93
CA ALA A 232 -103.80 -18.08 -150.70
C ALA A 232 -103.22 -18.93 -149.54
N GLU A 233 -103.66 -20.18 -149.38
CA GLU A 233 -103.09 -21.11 -148.39
C GLU A 233 -101.64 -21.51 -148.73
N VAL A 234 -101.32 -21.69 -150.02
CA VAL A 234 -99.95 -21.97 -150.47
C VAL A 234 -99.05 -20.76 -150.19
N ALA A 235 -99.47 -19.54 -150.53
CA ALA A 235 -98.70 -18.33 -150.23
C ALA A 235 -98.48 -18.12 -148.71
N LYS A 236 -99.45 -18.54 -147.88
CA LYS A 236 -99.28 -18.52 -146.42
C LYS A 236 -98.25 -19.55 -145.96
N ARG A 237 -98.30 -20.78 -146.49
CA ARG A 237 -97.31 -21.82 -146.17
C ARG A 237 -95.92 -21.49 -146.70
N GLU A 238 -95.79 -20.82 -147.83
CA GLU A 238 -94.51 -20.33 -148.34
C GLU A 238 -93.87 -19.31 -147.38
N LYS A 239 -94.67 -18.37 -146.84
CA LYS A 239 -94.19 -17.47 -145.77
C LYS A 239 -93.83 -18.21 -144.47
N GLU A 240 -94.60 -19.23 -144.07
CA GLU A 240 -94.27 -20.04 -142.89
C GLU A 240 -92.95 -20.81 -143.09
N VAL A 241 -92.67 -21.31 -144.30
CA VAL A 241 -91.40 -21.96 -144.63
C VAL A 241 -90.23 -20.97 -144.65
N GLU A 242 -90.42 -19.75 -145.15
CA GLU A 242 -89.40 -18.69 -145.08
C GLU A 242 -89.05 -18.33 -143.62
N VAL A 243 -90.06 -18.21 -142.74
CA VAL A 243 -89.84 -17.96 -141.30
C VAL A 243 -89.10 -19.11 -140.64
N LEU A 244 -89.51 -20.36 -140.86
CA LEU A 244 -88.82 -21.53 -140.30
C LEU A 244 -87.38 -21.67 -140.84
N SER A 245 -87.14 -21.29 -142.10
CA SER A 245 -85.79 -21.27 -142.67
C SER A 245 -84.91 -20.20 -142.01
N ALA A 246 -85.48 -19.04 -141.68
CA ALA A 246 -84.78 -18.00 -140.93
C ALA A 246 -84.47 -18.46 -139.50
N GLU A 247 -85.43 -19.08 -138.80
CA GLU A 247 -85.24 -19.65 -137.45
C GLU A 247 -84.17 -20.75 -137.44
N MET A 248 -84.14 -21.62 -138.46
CA MET A 248 -83.07 -22.60 -138.64
C MET A 248 -81.70 -21.95 -138.83
N GLY A 249 -81.64 -20.83 -139.58
CA GLY A 249 -80.43 -20.04 -139.73
C GLY A 249 -79.93 -19.47 -138.39
N GLU A 250 -80.85 -18.92 -137.58
CA GLU A 250 -80.51 -18.43 -136.24
C GLU A 250 -80.04 -19.54 -135.30
N MET A 251 -80.71 -20.70 -135.32
CA MET A 251 -80.28 -21.87 -134.53
C MET A 251 -78.90 -22.38 -134.96
N GLN A 252 -78.60 -22.37 -136.26
CA GLN A 252 -77.27 -22.73 -136.77
C GLN A 252 -76.20 -21.75 -136.27
N SER A 253 -76.47 -20.45 -136.29
CA SER A 253 -75.57 -19.45 -135.71
C SER A 253 -75.35 -19.68 -134.20
N ARG A 254 -76.41 -19.98 -133.45
CA ARG A 254 -76.33 -20.30 -132.00
C ARG A 254 -75.47 -21.54 -131.72
N ILE A 255 -75.57 -22.56 -132.57
CA ILE A 255 -74.76 -23.78 -132.46
C ILE A 255 -73.28 -23.46 -132.69
N GLU A 256 -72.95 -22.65 -133.69
CA GLU A 256 -71.56 -22.24 -133.94
C GLU A 256 -70.99 -21.37 -132.81
N GLU A 257 -71.80 -20.48 -132.21
CA GLU A 257 -71.42 -19.72 -131.02
C GLU A 257 -71.12 -20.64 -129.82
N LEU A 258 -72.00 -21.61 -129.53
CA LEU A 258 -71.80 -22.55 -128.42
C LEU A 258 -70.59 -23.46 -128.64
N LYS A 259 -70.33 -23.88 -129.89
CA LYS A 259 -69.10 -24.63 -130.21
C LYS A 259 -67.84 -23.81 -129.93
N ALA A 260 -67.84 -22.53 -130.29
CA ALA A 260 -66.73 -21.63 -130.00
C ALA A 260 -66.54 -21.43 -128.48
N GLU A 261 -67.63 -21.34 -127.73
CA GLU A 261 -67.59 -21.22 -126.26
C GLU A 261 -67.06 -22.50 -125.59
N ILE A 262 -67.48 -23.68 -126.04
CA ILE A 262 -66.95 -24.97 -125.57
C ILE A 262 -65.45 -25.06 -125.82
N ALA A 263 -64.99 -24.71 -127.03
CA ALA A 263 -63.56 -24.72 -127.36
C ALA A 263 -62.76 -23.79 -126.42
N LYS A 264 -63.31 -22.62 -126.08
CA LYS A 264 -62.68 -21.68 -125.14
C LYS A 264 -62.62 -22.25 -123.72
N LEU A 265 -63.68 -22.91 -123.26
CA LEU A 265 -63.71 -23.56 -121.94
C LEU A 265 -62.77 -24.76 -121.85
N GLU A 266 -62.61 -25.53 -122.93
CA GLU A 266 -61.65 -26.63 -123.00
C GLU A 266 -60.21 -26.13 -122.87
N GLU A 267 -59.88 -25.01 -123.52
CA GLU A 267 -58.56 -24.39 -123.41
C GLU A 267 -58.31 -23.84 -122.00
N GLN A 268 -59.31 -23.21 -121.39
CA GLN A 268 -59.22 -22.77 -119.99
C GLN A 268 -59.02 -23.95 -119.02
N ARG A 269 -59.71 -25.07 -119.25
CA ARG A 269 -59.55 -26.28 -118.44
C ARG A 269 -58.14 -26.86 -118.56
N LYS A 270 -57.56 -26.87 -119.76
CA LYS A 270 -56.16 -27.30 -119.96
C LYS A 270 -55.19 -26.39 -119.22
N ALA A 271 -55.34 -25.07 -119.37
CA ALA A 271 -54.51 -24.09 -118.67
C ALA A 271 -54.59 -24.24 -117.14
N LEU A 272 -55.79 -24.45 -116.58
CA LEU A 272 -55.98 -24.74 -115.16
C LEU A 272 -55.33 -26.07 -114.75
N GLY A 273 -55.41 -27.10 -115.61
CA GLY A 273 -54.73 -28.38 -115.38
C GLY A 273 -53.22 -28.22 -115.27
N GLU A 274 -52.61 -27.45 -116.16
CA GLU A 274 -51.19 -27.13 -116.11
C GLU A 274 -50.81 -26.33 -114.86
N GLN A 275 -51.66 -25.37 -114.45
CA GLN A 275 -51.47 -24.62 -113.20
C GLN A 275 -51.49 -25.54 -111.98
N VAL A 276 -52.48 -26.45 -111.89
CA VAL A 276 -52.57 -27.42 -110.79
C VAL A 276 -51.32 -28.31 -110.74
N SER A 277 -50.89 -28.86 -111.89
CA SER A 277 -49.66 -29.67 -111.93
C SER A 277 -48.41 -28.87 -111.54
N SER A 278 -48.34 -27.58 -111.90
CA SER A 278 -47.24 -26.71 -111.47
C SER A 278 -47.25 -26.46 -109.95
N LEU A 279 -48.43 -26.31 -109.35
CA LEU A 279 -48.60 -26.14 -107.91
C LEU A 279 -48.27 -27.43 -107.15
N GLU A 280 -48.71 -28.59 -107.66
CA GLU A 280 -48.39 -29.90 -107.10
C GLU A 280 -46.88 -30.15 -107.07
N ARG A 281 -46.16 -29.81 -108.15
CA ARG A 281 -44.68 -29.90 -108.16
C ARG A 281 -44.05 -28.95 -107.15
N ASN A 282 -44.49 -27.69 -107.10
CA ASN A 282 -43.99 -26.72 -106.11
C ASN A 282 -44.21 -27.20 -104.66
N ILE A 283 -45.36 -27.82 -104.37
CA ILE A 283 -45.63 -28.40 -103.06
C ILE A 283 -44.70 -29.58 -102.80
N ALA A 284 -44.56 -30.51 -103.76
CA ALA A 284 -43.71 -31.68 -103.64
C ALA A 284 -42.23 -31.33 -103.44
N GLU A 285 -41.73 -30.26 -104.07
CA GLU A 285 -40.36 -29.76 -103.91
C GLU A 285 -40.14 -29.06 -102.56
N ARG A 286 -41.16 -28.37 -102.03
CA ARG A 286 -41.05 -27.63 -100.76
C ARG A 286 -41.26 -28.51 -99.53
N LEU A 287 -42.04 -29.58 -99.64
CA LEU A 287 -42.37 -30.46 -98.51
C LEU A 287 -41.12 -31.03 -97.80
N PRO A 288 -40.08 -31.53 -98.51
CA PRO A 288 -38.86 -32.02 -97.89
C PRO A 288 -38.09 -30.91 -97.15
N TRP A 289 -38.06 -29.69 -97.71
CA TRP A 289 -37.41 -28.55 -97.08
C TRP A 289 -38.14 -28.14 -95.79
N ILE A 290 -39.47 -28.13 -95.80
CA ILE A 290 -40.28 -27.85 -94.61
C ILE A 290 -40.01 -28.91 -93.53
N ASN A 291 -40.07 -30.20 -93.88
CA ASN A 291 -39.79 -31.28 -92.92
C ASN A 291 -38.35 -31.20 -92.37
N GLN A 292 -37.36 -30.87 -93.21
CA GLN A 292 -35.99 -30.68 -92.75
C GLN A 292 -35.87 -29.49 -91.79
N ARG A 293 -36.61 -28.40 -92.07
CA ARG A 293 -36.64 -27.22 -91.20
C ARG A 293 -37.31 -27.52 -89.86
N GLU A 294 -38.43 -28.25 -89.86
CA GLU A 294 -39.10 -28.70 -88.64
C GLU A 294 -38.19 -29.58 -87.78
N ASN A 295 -37.51 -30.56 -88.37
CA ASN A 295 -36.56 -31.40 -87.65
C ASN A 295 -35.38 -30.60 -87.08
N TYR A 296 -34.86 -29.62 -87.83
CA TYR A 296 -33.81 -28.72 -87.35
C TYR A 296 -34.29 -27.87 -86.17
N LEU A 297 -35.52 -27.34 -86.23
CA LEU A 297 -36.11 -26.56 -85.15
C LEU A 297 -36.33 -27.41 -83.90
N ALA A 298 -36.88 -28.63 -84.05
CA ALA A 298 -37.08 -29.56 -82.94
C ALA A 298 -35.75 -29.94 -82.25
N GLU A 299 -34.68 -30.16 -83.02
CA GLU A 299 -33.35 -30.41 -82.44
C GLU A 299 -32.80 -29.16 -81.73
N ARG A 300 -33.06 -27.97 -82.27
CA ARG A 300 -32.65 -26.72 -81.64
C ARG A 300 -33.40 -26.45 -80.34
N GLU A 301 -34.68 -26.78 -80.27
CA GLU A 301 -35.50 -26.71 -79.06
C GLU A 301 -34.94 -27.63 -77.97
N LYS A 302 -34.63 -28.90 -78.30
CA LYS A 302 -33.98 -29.82 -77.35
C LYS A 302 -32.65 -29.29 -76.83
N GLN A 303 -31.82 -28.69 -77.69
CA GLN A 303 -30.56 -28.08 -77.27
C GLN A 303 -30.77 -26.87 -76.34
N LEU A 304 -31.81 -26.07 -76.59
CA LEU A 304 -32.15 -24.93 -75.73
C LEU A 304 -32.66 -25.41 -74.37
N GLU A 305 -33.51 -26.43 -74.33
CA GLU A 305 -33.98 -27.06 -73.08
C GLU A 305 -32.81 -27.62 -72.26
N ALA A 306 -31.87 -28.34 -72.90
CA ALA A 306 -30.70 -28.87 -72.22
C ALA A 306 -29.80 -27.75 -71.64
N ARG A 307 -29.62 -26.65 -72.38
CA ARG A 307 -28.88 -25.48 -71.89
C ARG A 307 -29.60 -24.77 -70.75
N ALA A 308 -30.92 -24.64 -70.82
CA ALA A 308 -31.73 -24.06 -69.76
C ALA A 308 -31.59 -24.87 -68.46
N ALA A 309 -31.66 -26.19 -68.54
CA ALA A 309 -31.45 -27.08 -67.40
C ALA A 309 -30.02 -26.98 -66.83
N GLU A 310 -29.01 -26.84 -67.70
CA GLU A 310 -27.62 -26.63 -67.25
C GLU A 310 -27.45 -25.29 -66.52
N LEU A 311 -28.05 -24.21 -67.04
CA LEU A 311 -28.03 -22.90 -66.41
C LEU A 311 -28.72 -22.93 -65.04
N GLU A 312 -29.90 -23.54 -64.93
CA GLU A 312 -30.61 -23.69 -63.66
C GLU A 312 -29.77 -24.47 -62.63
N SER A 313 -29.06 -25.52 -63.08
CA SER A 313 -28.13 -26.28 -62.23
C SER A 313 -26.95 -25.44 -61.75
N ARG A 314 -26.39 -24.58 -62.62
CA ARG A 314 -25.30 -23.65 -62.27
C ARG A 314 -25.78 -22.57 -61.30
N GLU A 315 -26.97 -22.01 -61.50
CA GLU A 315 -27.58 -21.04 -60.57
C GLU A 315 -27.77 -21.66 -59.18
N LYS A 316 -28.30 -22.89 -59.11
CA LYS A 316 -28.42 -23.62 -57.83
C LYS A 316 -27.08 -23.84 -57.15
N LYS A 317 -26.00 -24.13 -57.90
CA LYS A 317 -24.64 -24.27 -57.35
C LYS A 317 -24.06 -22.94 -56.89
N LEU A 318 -24.30 -21.85 -57.62
CA LEU A 318 -23.87 -20.50 -57.23
C LEU A 318 -24.54 -20.07 -55.93
N LYS A 319 -25.86 -20.23 -55.82
CA LYS A 319 -26.59 -19.90 -54.60
C LYS A 319 -26.09 -20.68 -53.38
N ARG A 320 -25.78 -21.97 -53.53
CA ARG A 320 -25.16 -22.76 -52.45
C ARG A 320 -23.78 -22.23 -52.05
N ARG A 321 -22.97 -21.81 -53.02
CA ARG A 321 -21.65 -21.21 -52.74
C ARG A 321 -21.76 -19.86 -52.04
N GLU A 322 -22.74 -19.04 -52.41
CA GLU A 322 -23.04 -17.78 -51.73
C GLU A 322 -23.41 -18.03 -50.26
N GLU A 323 -24.31 -18.98 -50.00
CA GLU A 323 -24.68 -19.39 -48.63
C GLU A 323 -23.47 -19.94 -47.83
N GLU A 324 -22.56 -20.68 -48.47
CA GLU A 324 -21.32 -21.16 -47.85
C GLU A 324 -20.33 -20.03 -47.55
N LEU A 325 -20.21 -19.04 -48.44
CA LEU A 325 -19.36 -17.87 -48.24
C LEU A 325 -19.88 -17.01 -47.10
N GLU A 326 -21.19 -16.74 -47.04
CA GLU A 326 -21.80 -15.99 -45.95
C GLU A 326 -21.56 -16.66 -44.59
N LYS A 327 -21.66 -18.00 -44.52
CA LYS A 327 -21.30 -18.76 -43.31
C LYS A 327 -19.83 -18.59 -42.94
N ARG A 328 -18.92 -18.68 -43.92
CA ARG A 328 -17.48 -18.49 -43.66
C ARG A 328 -17.15 -17.08 -43.21
N ASP A 329 -17.79 -16.06 -43.78
CA ASP A 329 -17.60 -14.67 -43.36
C ASP A 329 -18.08 -14.46 -41.93
N SER A 330 -19.22 -15.06 -41.55
CA SER A 330 -19.68 -15.07 -40.15
C SER A 330 -18.70 -15.79 -39.22
N GLU A 331 -18.15 -16.94 -39.62
CA GLU A 331 -17.16 -17.68 -38.82
C GLU A 331 -15.84 -16.90 -38.69
N LEU A 332 -15.40 -16.22 -39.75
CA LEU A 332 -14.22 -15.37 -39.73
C LEU A 332 -14.41 -14.20 -38.77
N SER A 333 -15.54 -13.48 -38.85
CA SER A 333 -15.84 -12.38 -37.94
C SER A 333 -15.88 -12.84 -36.47
N GLN A 334 -16.44 -14.02 -36.19
CA GLN A 334 -16.41 -14.59 -34.84
C GLN A 334 -14.98 -14.91 -34.37
N ARG A 335 -14.13 -15.45 -35.26
CA ARG A 335 -12.72 -15.73 -34.94
C ARG A 335 -11.94 -14.45 -34.69
N GLU A 336 -12.15 -13.40 -35.48
CA GLU A 336 -11.54 -12.08 -35.26
C GLU A 336 -11.91 -11.51 -33.89
N ALA A 337 -13.19 -11.61 -33.49
CA ALA A 337 -13.62 -11.18 -32.16
C ALA A 337 -12.94 -11.99 -31.03
N VAL A 338 -12.75 -13.30 -31.21
CA VAL A 338 -12.02 -14.15 -30.26
C VAL A 338 -10.54 -13.78 -30.18
N ILE A 339 -9.91 -13.47 -31.32
CA ILE A 339 -8.51 -13.04 -31.37
C ILE A 339 -8.34 -11.71 -30.62
N ALA A 340 -9.16 -10.71 -30.93
CA ALA A 340 -9.12 -9.41 -30.25
C ALA A 340 -9.31 -9.54 -28.73
N ARG A 341 -10.20 -10.43 -28.29
CA ARG A 341 -10.37 -10.73 -26.87
C ARG A 341 -9.11 -11.34 -26.25
N ARG A 342 -8.47 -12.30 -26.93
CA ARG A 342 -7.24 -12.94 -26.45
C ARG A 342 -6.07 -11.96 -26.41
N GLU A 343 -5.95 -11.05 -27.38
CA GLU A 343 -4.93 -10.00 -27.37
C GLU A 343 -5.06 -9.13 -26.12
N LYS A 344 -6.29 -8.72 -25.77
CA LYS A 344 -6.55 -7.98 -24.53
C LYS A 344 -6.21 -8.79 -23.27
N GLU A 345 -6.57 -10.08 -23.23
CA GLU A 345 -6.21 -10.97 -22.12
C GLU A 345 -4.68 -11.11 -21.96
N VAL A 346 -3.93 -11.16 -23.07
CA VAL A 346 -2.46 -11.18 -23.06
C VAL A 346 -1.90 -9.87 -22.50
N GLU A 347 -2.37 -8.71 -22.94
CA GLU A 347 -1.93 -7.41 -22.40
C GLU A 347 -2.18 -7.31 -20.88
N GLU A 348 -3.34 -7.78 -20.39
CA GLU A 348 -3.65 -7.80 -18.96
C GLU A 348 -2.69 -8.72 -18.17
N VAL A 349 -2.33 -9.88 -18.74
CA VAL A 349 -1.35 -10.80 -18.14
C VAL A 349 0.04 -10.19 -18.11
N GLU A 350 0.48 -9.53 -19.18
CA GLU A 350 1.77 -8.84 -19.24
C GLU A 350 1.89 -7.73 -18.19
N GLN A 351 0.83 -6.94 -18.00
CA GLN A 351 0.78 -5.92 -16.95
C GLN A 351 0.88 -6.53 -15.55
N ARG A 352 0.15 -7.63 -15.30
CA ARG A 352 0.25 -8.38 -14.03
C ARG A 352 1.63 -8.96 -13.80
N LEU A 353 2.30 -9.44 -14.85
CA LEU A 353 3.65 -9.97 -14.76
C LEU A 353 4.64 -8.88 -14.34
N LYS A 354 4.60 -7.71 -15.00
CA LYS A 354 5.43 -6.55 -14.63
C LYS A 354 5.22 -6.12 -13.18
N GLN A 355 3.97 -6.06 -12.72
CA GLN A 355 3.67 -5.73 -11.32
C GLN A 355 4.30 -6.74 -10.34
N ARG A 356 4.27 -8.03 -10.67
CA ARG A 356 4.90 -9.08 -9.85
C ARG A 356 6.43 -9.02 -9.87
N GLU A 357 7.03 -8.70 -11.02
CA GLU A 357 8.48 -8.49 -11.11
C GLU A 357 8.94 -7.33 -10.23
N ASP A 358 8.20 -6.21 -10.24
CA ASP A 358 8.47 -5.07 -9.37
C ASP A 358 8.29 -5.41 -7.89
N GLU A 359 7.26 -6.20 -7.55
CA GLU A 359 7.05 -6.68 -6.18
C GLU A 359 8.19 -7.61 -5.71
N LEU A 360 8.64 -8.52 -6.58
CA LEU A 360 9.78 -9.40 -6.31
C LEU A 360 11.06 -8.59 -6.06
N ARG A 361 11.38 -7.62 -6.91
CA ARG A 361 12.54 -6.73 -6.73
C ARG A 361 12.50 -5.98 -5.39
N ARG A 362 11.31 -5.50 -4.98
CA ARG A 362 11.13 -4.85 -3.67
C ARG A 362 11.37 -5.82 -2.52
N ARG A 363 10.90 -7.06 -2.64
CA ARG A 363 11.12 -8.11 -1.62
C ARG A 363 12.59 -8.52 -1.53
N GLU A 364 13.29 -8.64 -2.66
CA GLU A 364 14.72 -8.91 -2.72
C GLU A 364 15.52 -7.81 -2.01
N ALA A 365 15.25 -6.54 -2.32
CA ALA A 365 15.91 -5.41 -1.65
C ALA A 365 15.64 -5.39 -0.13
N ALA A 366 14.40 -5.69 0.29
CA ALA A 366 14.04 -5.78 1.70
C ALA A 366 14.72 -6.95 2.42
N LEU A 367 14.94 -8.07 1.72
CA LEU A 367 15.70 -9.22 2.23
C LEU A 367 17.18 -8.87 2.39
N GLU A 368 17.82 -8.25 1.40
CA GLU A 368 19.21 -7.80 1.50
C GLU A 368 19.41 -6.84 2.69
N GLU A 369 18.46 -5.92 2.93
CA GLU A 369 18.55 -5.01 4.07
C GLU A 369 18.41 -5.75 5.41
N ARG A 370 17.54 -6.77 5.48
CA ARG A 370 17.41 -7.63 6.66
C ARG A 370 18.68 -8.45 6.90
N GLU A 371 19.27 -9.02 5.86
CA GLU A 371 20.53 -9.76 5.95
C GLU A 371 21.67 -8.88 6.48
N LYS A 372 21.77 -7.63 6.00
CA LYS A 372 22.73 -6.66 6.54
C LYS A 372 22.50 -6.35 8.02
N LYS A 373 21.23 -6.21 8.45
CA LYS A 373 20.89 -5.98 9.86
C LYS A 373 21.27 -7.19 10.72
N VAL A 374 20.95 -8.40 10.27
CA VAL A 374 21.32 -9.64 10.97
C VAL A 374 22.84 -9.76 11.09
N ALA A 375 23.60 -9.52 10.02
CA ALA A 375 25.06 -9.53 10.08
C ALA A 375 25.61 -8.49 11.09
N GLY A 376 25.04 -7.28 11.11
CA GLY A 376 25.40 -6.26 12.10
C GLY A 376 25.07 -6.67 13.54
N ASP A 377 23.91 -7.31 13.76
CA ASP A 377 23.52 -7.84 15.07
C ASP A 377 24.44 -8.99 15.51
N GLU A 378 24.86 -9.87 14.60
CA GLU A 378 25.83 -10.94 14.85
C GLU A 378 27.19 -10.38 15.29
N GLU A 379 27.72 -9.37 14.58
CA GLU A 379 28.96 -8.67 14.98
C GLU A 379 28.81 -8.02 16.36
N ARG A 380 27.67 -7.39 16.63
CA ARG A 380 27.40 -6.76 17.93
C ARG A 380 27.34 -7.78 19.06
N ILE A 381 26.67 -8.92 18.84
CA ILE A 381 26.63 -10.02 19.81
C ILE A 381 28.03 -10.55 20.08
N LYS A 382 28.85 -10.74 19.04
CA LYS A 382 30.24 -11.17 19.19
C LYS A 382 31.05 -10.20 20.05
N GLY A 383 30.94 -8.89 19.79
CA GLY A 383 31.59 -7.86 20.60
C GLY A 383 31.13 -7.89 22.07
N LEU A 384 29.82 -8.04 22.32
CA LEU A 384 29.28 -8.17 23.68
C LEU A 384 29.78 -9.43 24.39
N MET A 385 29.94 -10.55 23.67
CA MET A 385 30.51 -11.77 24.24
C MET A 385 31.98 -11.59 24.63
N GLU A 386 32.78 -10.92 23.78
CA GLU A 386 34.18 -10.60 24.09
C GLU A 386 34.29 -9.68 25.31
N GLU A 387 33.44 -8.64 25.40
CA GLU A 387 33.40 -7.73 26.53
C GLU A 387 32.96 -8.43 27.83
N LEU A 388 31.95 -9.29 27.75
CA LEU A 388 31.50 -10.12 28.88
C LEU A 388 32.62 -11.03 29.38
N ASN A 389 33.35 -11.67 28.46
CA ASN A 389 34.46 -12.56 28.80
C ASN A 389 35.63 -11.78 29.44
N ALA A 390 35.92 -10.56 28.96
CA ALA A 390 36.90 -9.67 29.57
C ALA A 390 36.49 -9.26 31.00
N ARG A 391 35.21 -8.91 31.22
CA ARG A 391 34.69 -8.62 32.56
C ARG A 391 34.77 -9.83 33.48
N PHE A 392 34.47 -11.03 32.97
CA PHE A 392 34.58 -12.26 33.75
C PHE A 392 36.02 -12.50 34.21
N LYS A 393 37.01 -12.37 33.30
CA LYS A 393 38.44 -12.44 33.65
C LYS A 393 38.84 -11.40 34.69
N HIS A 394 38.38 -10.17 34.54
CA HIS A 394 38.65 -9.10 35.50
C HIS A 394 38.05 -9.39 36.89
N LEU A 395 36.84 -9.92 36.95
CA LEU A 395 36.21 -10.36 38.19
C LEU A 395 36.98 -11.50 38.85
N GLN A 396 37.47 -12.48 38.07
CA GLN A 396 38.34 -13.53 38.59
C GLN A 396 39.63 -12.97 39.19
N THR A 397 40.27 -12.00 38.51
CA THR A 397 41.49 -11.36 39.05
C THR A 397 41.20 -10.63 40.36
N ARG A 398 40.09 -9.89 40.42
CA ARG A 398 39.64 -9.24 41.65
C ARG A 398 39.34 -10.22 42.77
N GLU A 399 38.76 -11.37 42.46
CA GLU A 399 38.48 -12.41 43.44
C GLU A 399 39.78 -12.99 44.02
N GLU A 400 40.80 -13.22 43.19
CA GLU A 400 42.14 -13.62 43.64
C GLU A 400 42.84 -12.55 44.47
N GLU A 401 42.73 -11.28 44.08
CA GLU A 401 43.24 -10.15 44.87
C GLU A 401 42.55 -10.06 46.23
N LEU A 402 41.22 -10.18 46.27
CA LEU A 402 40.45 -10.18 47.52
C LEU A 402 40.87 -11.33 48.43
N LYS A 403 41.09 -12.54 47.91
CA LYS A 403 41.62 -13.67 48.70
C LYS A 403 42.99 -13.34 49.30
N LYS A 404 43.90 -12.73 48.54
CA LYS A 404 45.20 -12.27 49.08
C LYS A 404 45.05 -11.21 50.16
N TRP A 405 44.11 -10.27 49.98
CA TRP A 405 43.81 -9.25 51.00
C TRP A 405 43.22 -9.87 52.27
N GLU A 406 42.32 -10.85 52.15
CA GLU A 406 41.76 -11.60 53.27
C GLU A 406 42.86 -12.37 54.03
N GLU A 407 43.76 -13.05 53.33
CA GLU A 407 44.91 -13.73 53.94
C GLU A 407 45.85 -12.74 54.65
N ALA A 408 46.16 -11.61 54.01
CA ALA A 408 46.99 -10.56 54.61
C ALA A 408 46.32 -9.93 55.84
N LEU A 409 45.00 -9.72 55.80
CA LEU A 409 44.23 -9.20 56.93
C LEU A 409 44.24 -10.20 58.08
N ARG A 410 43.98 -11.49 57.82
CA ARG A 410 44.05 -12.56 58.82
C ARG A 410 45.45 -12.67 59.43
N GLY A 411 46.51 -12.50 58.63
CA GLY A 411 47.89 -12.42 59.13
C GLY A 411 48.14 -11.21 60.03
N ARG A 412 47.57 -10.04 59.70
CA ARG A 412 47.63 -8.85 60.57
C ARG A 412 46.86 -9.04 61.86
N GLU A 413 45.67 -9.63 61.81
CA GLU A 413 44.87 -9.95 63.00
C GLU A 413 45.63 -10.89 63.93
N ALA A 414 46.26 -11.94 63.40
CA ALA A 414 47.12 -12.83 64.19
C ALA A 414 48.30 -12.08 64.83
N ALA A 415 49.01 -11.24 64.07
CA ALA A 415 50.12 -10.45 64.58
C ALA A 415 49.69 -9.41 65.62
N LEU A 416 48.48 -8.85 65.50
CA LEU A 416 47.88 -8.01 66.53
C LEU A 416 47.58 -8.83 67.79
N GLY A 417 46.99 -10.01 67.66
CA GLY A 417 46.77 -10.92 68.78
C GLY A 417 48.06 -11.30 69.52
N GLU A 418 49.15 -11.57 68.80
CA GLU A 418 50.47 -11.80 69.41
C GLU A 418 51.01 -10.57 70.15
N ARG A 419 50.82 -9.37 69.59
CA ARG A 419 51.21 -8.12 70.25
C ARG A 419 50.38 -7.86 71.50
N GLU A 420 49.07 -8.11 71.44
CA GLU A 420 48.18 -8.00 72.59
C GLU A 420 48.59 -8.96 73.71
N ALA A 421 48.92 -10.21 73.37
CA ALA A 421 49.45 -11.19 74.33
C ALA A 421 50.77 -10.72 74.95
N LYS A 422 51.74 -10.25 74.15
CA LYS A 422 52.99 -9.67 74.67
C LYS A 422 52.77 -8.46 75.57
N LEU A 423 51.83 -7.58 75.20
CA LEU A 423 51.45 -6.43 76.03
C LEU A 423 50.78 -6.86 77.33
N GLN A 424 50.07 -8.00 77.33
CA GLN A 424 49.52 -8.58 78.55
C GLN A 424 50.64 -9.15 79.42
N ASP A 425 51.57 -9.93 78.86
CA ASP A 425 52.73 -10.45 79.59
C ASP A 425 53.55 -9.32 80.23
N TRP A 426 53.84 -8.25 79.47
CA TRP A 426 54.54 -7.08 80.01
C TRP A 426 53.76 -6.36 81.09
N ARG A 427 52.42 -6.30 80.99
CA ARG A 427 51.59 -5.75 82.08
C ARG A 427 51.70 -6.60 83.34
N GLU A 428 51.63 -7.92 83.21
CA GLU A 428 51.79 -8.84 84.35
C GLU A 428 53.19 -8.75 84.97
N GLU A 429 54.23 -8.61 84.15
CA GLU A 429 55.61 -8.41 84.61
C GLU A 429 55.79 -7.07 85.32
N LEU A 430 55.25 -5.98 84.74
CA LEU A 430 55.25 -4.65 85.37
C LEU A 430 54.51 -4.66 86.71
N GLU A 431 53.38 -5.36 86.81
CA GLU A 431 52.62 -5.50 88.05
C GLU A 431 53.44 -6.27 89.11
N ARG A 432 54.14 -7.34 88.71
CA ARG A 432 55.06 -8.07 89.59
C ARG A 432 56.22 -7.19 90.06
N GLU A 433 56.82 -6.40 89.17
CA GLU A 433 57.86 -5.44 89.52
C GLU A 433 57.33 -4.36 90.45
N SER A 434 56.14 -3.83 90.22
CA SER A 434 55.48 -2.85 91.09
C SER A 434 55.28 -3.40 92.50
N VAL A 435 54.77 -4.64 92.62
CA VAL A 435 54.65 -5.32 93.92
C VAL A 435 56.02 -5.52 94.57
N SER A 436 57.04 -5.95 93.80
CA SER A 436 58.40 -6.12 94.32
C SER A 436 59.02 -4.80 94.79
N LEU A 437 58.79 -3.71 94.06
CA LEU A 437 59.23 -2.37 94.43
C LEU A 437 58.52 -1.90 95.70
N ALA A 438 57.21 -2.10 95.82
CA ALA A 438 56.46 -1.78 97.04
C ALA A 438 56.98 -2.58 98.26
N GLU A 439 57.35 -3.85 98.08
CA GLU A 439 58.01 -4.64 99.13
C GLU A 439 59.41 -4.10 99.49
N ARG A 440 60.19 -3.68 98.49
CA ARG A 440 61.50 -3.05 98.71
C ARG A 440 61.37 -1.73 99.43
N GLU A 441 60.38 -0.91 99.07
CA GLU A 441 60.05 0.35 99.77
C GLU A 441 59.70 0.08 101.23
N LYS A 442 58.83 -0.90 101.52
CA LYS A 442 58.54 -1.30 102.91
C LYS A 442 59.80 -1.74 103.67
N ARG A 443 60.67 -2.54 103.05
CA ARG A 443 61.96 -2.93 103.66
C ARG A 443 62.89 -1.75 103.90
N LEU A 444 62.87 -0.76 103.00
CA LEU A 444 63.63 0.47 103.18
C LEU A 444 63.07 1.30 104.35
N GLU A 445 61.76 1.48 104.44
CA GLU A 445 61.13 2.13 105.60
C GLU A 445 61.46 1.44 106.93
N GLU A 446 61.45 0.10 106.95
CA GLU A 446 61.87 -0.67 108.14
C GLU A 446 63.35 -0.45 108.47
N ARG A 447 64.21 -0.41 107.46
CA ARG A 447 65.64 -0.09 107.63
C ARG A 447 65.85 1.33 108.12
N GLU A 448 65.10 2.30 107.61
CA GLU A 448 65.15 3.69 108.06
C GLU A 448 64.70 3.81 109.52
N LYS A 449 63.63 3.11 109.93
CA LYS A 449 63.22 3.04 111.35
C LYS A 449 64.32 2.43 112.24
N LEU A 450 64.98 1.36 111.78
CA LEU A 450 66.10 0.75 112.48
C LEU A 450 67.32 1.67 112.57
N LEU A 451 67.62 2.42 111.50
CA LEU A 451 68.69 3.40 111.47
C LEU A 451 68.39 4.56 112.41
N ALA A 452 67.18 5.13 112.37
CA ALA A 452 66.75 6.17 113.30
C ALA A 452 66.82 5.71 114.77
N ALA A 453 66.46 4.45 115.05
CA ALA A 453 66.61 3.86 116.39
C ALA A 453 68.09 3.72 116.80
N ARG A 454 68.98 3.34 115.86
CA ARG A 454 70.43 3.29 116.11
C ARG A 454 71.02 4.69 116.33
N GLU A 455 70.63 5.67 115.53
CA GLU A 455 71.06 7.06 115.69
C GLU A 455 70.59 7.65 117.02
N ALA A 456 69.35 7.38 117.45
CA ALA A 456 68.85 7.78 118.76
C ALA A 456 69.65 7.15 119.90
N LYS A 457 70.03 5.87 119.76
CA LYS A 457 70.89 5.18 120.73
C LYS A 457 72.29 5.80 120.80
N ILE A 458 72.92 6.06 119.65
CA ILE A 458 74.22 6.72 119.57
C ILE A 458 74.16 8.11 120.22
N ARG A 459 73.11 8.89 119.94
CA ARG A 459 72.91 10.22 120.54
C ARG A 459 72.75 10.14 122.05
N GLY A 460 72.05 9.13 122.57
CA GLY A 460 71.97 8.85 124.01
C GLY A 460 73.32 8.46 124.63
N ASP A 461 74.12 7.65 123.93
CA ASP A 461 75.47 7.27 124.36
C ASP A 461 76.42 8.49 124.36
N GLU A 462 76.30 9.39 123.38
CA GLU A 462 77.05 10.66 123.30
C GLU A 462 76.70 11.60 124.47
N GLU A 463 75.42 11.76 124.80
CA GLU A 463 74.97 12.56 125.95
C GLU A 463 75.47 11.97 127.28
N ALA A 464 75.47 10.64 127.42
CA ALA A 464 76.02 9.96 128.61
C ALA A 464 77.54 10.17 128.74
N LEU A 465 78.27 10.14 127.62
CA LEU A 465 79.71 10.43 127.59
C LEU A 465 80.00 11.90 127.92
N ALA A 466 79.19 12.85 127.45
CA ALA A 466 79.33 14.26 127.78
C ALA A 466 79.16 14.52 129.29
N ARG A 467 78.18 13.86 129.94
CA ARG A 467 78.01 13.93 131.41
C ARG A 467 79.23 13.42 132.16
N LYS A 468 79.76 12.26 131.78
CA LYS A 468 80.98 11.71 132.40
C LYS A 468 82.20 12.62 132.23
N ARG A 469 82.36 13.29 131.08
CA ARG A 469 83.44 14.26 130.88
C ARG A 469 83.31 15.47 131.82
N SER A 470 82.09 15.98 132.01
CA SER A 470 81.82 17.08 132.95
C SER A 470 82.11 16.72 134.41
N GLU A 471 81.84 15.48 134.83
CA GLU A 471 82.16 14.99 136.19
C GLU A 471 83.69 14.94 136.40
N ILE A 472 84.43 14.39 135.43
CA ILE A 472 85.90 14.31 135.50
C ILE A 472 86.54 15.71 135.55
N GLU A 473 85.98 16.67 134.83
CA GLU A 473 86.51 18.04 134.81
C GLU A 473 86.28 18.78 136.14
N GLN A 474 85.17 18.50 136.83
CA GLN A 474 84.92 19.00 138.20
C GLN A 474 85.84 18.36 139.24
N GLU A 475 86.11 17.06 139.13
CA GLU A 475 87.09 16.36 139.99
C GLU A 475 88.51 16.89 139.78
N GLY A 476 88.88 17.20 138.53
CA GLY A 476 90.17 17.82 138.20
C GLY A 476 90.37 19.19 138.87
N GLN A 477 89.35 20.05 138.85
CA GLN A 477 89.41 21.38 139.48
C GLN A 477 89.47 21.32 141.01
N ASN A 478 88.89 20.31 141.65
CA ASN A 478 88.94 20.13 143.11
C ASN A 478 90.33 19.67 143.58
N LEU A 479 90.96 18.73 142.87
CA LEU A 479 92.31 18.26 143.18
C LEU A 479 93.38 19.36 143.03
N GLU A 480 93.16 20.33 142.16
CA GLU A 480 94.09 21.44 141.94
C GLU A 480 94.08 22.45 143.10
N LYS A 481 92.92 22.69 143.72
CA LYS A 481 92.78 23.52 144.93
C LYS A 481 93.45 22.88 146.16
N GLU A 482 93.30 21.57 146.36
CA GLU A 482 93.96 20.84 147.45
C GLU A 482 95.50 20.86 147.32
N ARG A 483 96.03 20.82 146.09
CA ARG A 483 97.47 20.92 145.83
C ARG A 483 98.05 22.29 146.18
N GLU A 484 97.31 23.39 146.01
CA GLU A 484 97.77 24.73 146.39
C GLU A 484 97.79 24.94 147.92
N GLU A 485 96.84 24.37 148.65
CA GLU A 485 96.81 24.42 150.12
C GLU A 485 97.98 23.64 150.74
N LEU A 486 98.29 22.45 150.21
CA LEU A 486 99.46 21.66 150.62
C LEU A 486 100.79 22.38 150.35
N ARG A 487 100.87 23.18 149.26
CA ARG A 487 102.06 23.97 148.93
C ARG A 487 102.33 25.07 149.95
N LYS A 488 101.28 25.72 150.48
CA LYS A 488 101.38 26.75 151.52
C LYS A 488 101.80 26.16 152.88
N MET A 489 101.28 24.98 153.25
CA MET A 489 101.68 24.29 154.48
C MET A 489 103.17 23.86 154.45
N ARG A 490 103.67 23.42 153.29
CA ARG A 490 105.08 23.00 153.15
C ARG A 490 106.07 24.15 153.34
N ALA A 491 105.75 25.34 152.82
CA ALA A 491 106.58 26.53 153.00
C ALA A 491 106.62 27.06 154.45
N GLY A 492 105.58 26.79 155.25
CA GLY A 492 105.53 27.11 156.68
C GLY A 492 106.43 26.21 157.54
N LEU A 493 106.47 24.91 157.23
CA LEU A 493 107.33 23.93 157.91
C LEU A 493 108.83 24.21 157.68
N ASP A 494 109.21 24.64 156.48
CA ASP A 494 110.61 24.98 156.15
C ASP A 494 111.12 26.24 156.87
N ARG A 495 110.24 27.16 157.28
CA ARG A 495 110.62 28.33 158.11
C ARG A 495 110.84 27.93 159.57
N MET A 496 109.94 27.11 160.13
CA MET A 496 110.10 26.58 161.50
C MET A 496 111.34 25.69 161.63
N GLY A 497 111.73 24.96 160.58
CA GLY A 497 112.95 24.16 160.58
C GLY A 497 114.25 24.96 160.69
N ARG A 498 114.30 26.20 160.18
CA ARG A 498 115.51 27.04 160.22
C ARG A 498 115.68 27.76 161.57
N GLU A 499 114.59 28.21 162.18
CA GLU A 499 114.62 28.82 163.53
C GLU A 499 115.07 27.83 164.61
N VAL A 500 114.70 26.55 164.47
CA VAL A 500 115.17 25.47 165.38
C VAL A 500 116.67 25.18 165.20
N ALA A 501 117.22 25.33 164.00
CA ALA A 501 118.64 25.11 163.72
C ALA A 501 119.53 26.21 164.33
N GLU A 502 119.11 27.48 164.26
CA GLU A 502 119.85 28.61 164.86
C GLU A 502 119.82 28.60 166.40
N LEU A 503 118.71 28.17 167.01
CA LEU A 503 118.61 28.01 168.46
C LEU A 503 119.49 26.87 168.98
N ARG A 504 119.62 25.77 168.22
CA ARG A 504 120.52 24.65 168.58
C ARG A 504 121.99 25.05 168.53
N ALA A 505 122.41 25.89 167.59
CA ALA A 505 123.79 26.38 167.52
C ALA A 505 124.17 27.25 168.73
N ARG A 506 123.27 28.14 169.19
CA ARG A 506 123.51 29.00 170.37
C ARG A 506 123.61 28.22 171.68
N VAL A 507 122.94 27.07 171.79
CA VAL A 507 123.01 26.19 172.96
C VAL A 507 124.36 25.44 173.00
N LEU A 508 124.86 24.97 171.86
CA LEU A 508 126.17 24.33 171.76
C LEU A 508 127.34 25.27 172.12
N GLU A 509 127.24 26.56 171.78
CA GLU A 509 128.22 27.58 172.17
C GLU A 509 128.20 27.82 173.70
N ARG A 510 127.00 27.87 174.30
CA ARG A 510 126.80 27.99 175.76
C ARG A 510 127.33 26.79 176.53
N GLU A 511 127.19 25.58 175.98
CA GLU A 511 127.70 24.35 176.59
C GLU A 511 129.23 24.28 176.61
N LYS A 512 129.92 24.85 175.60
CA LYS A 512 131.38 24.97 175.63
C LYS A 512 131.88 25.94 176.69
N GLU A 513 131.25 27.11 176.81
CA GLU A 513 131.60 28.10 177.84
C GLU A 513 131.34 27.59 179.28
N LEU A 514 130.34 26.72 179.47
CA LEU A 514 130.07 26.07 180.74
C LEU A 514 131.13 25.01 181.11
N ARG A 515 131.61 24.24 180.13
CA ARG A 515 132.69 23.26 180.36
C ARG A 515 134.02 23.92 180.76
N GLU A 516 134.35 25.05 180.14
CA GLU A 516 135.56 25.81 180.52
C GLU A 516 135.45 26.39 181.93
N ARG A 517 134.25 26.80 182.35
CA ARG A 517 133.96 27.25 183.73
C ARG A 517 133.95 26.11 184.75
N GLU A 518 133.51 24.91 184.37
CA GLU A 518 133.56 23.71 185.22
C GLU A 518 135.01 23.24 185.47
N GLU A 519 135.90 23.35 184.48
CA GLU A 519 137.32 23.03 184.67
C GLU A 519 138.06 24.06 185.55
N GLU A 520 137.70 25.34 185.46
CA GLU A 520 138.17 26.38 186.38
C GLU A 520 137.67 26.17 187.82
N LEU A 521 136.44 25.68 187.98
CA LEU A 521 135.88 25.30 189.29
C LEU A 521 136.56 24.06 189.87
N ARG A 522 136.87 23.03 189.06
CA ARG A 522 137.67 21.88 189.51
C ARG A 522 139.06 22.26 189.99
N ARG A 523 139.72 23.21 189.30
CA ARG A 523 141.01 23.77 189.73
C ARG A 523 140.90 24.58 191.04
N ARG A 524 139.71 25.12 191.36
CA ARG A 524 139.42 25.76 192.66
C ARG A 524 139.07 24.74 193.75
N GLU A 525 138.39 23.65 193.42
CA GLU A 525 138.10 22.55 194.35
C GLU A 525 139.35 21.79 194.77
N GLU A 526 140.33 21.56 193.90
CA GLU A 526 141.58 20.92 194.31
C GLU A 526 142.47 21.85 195.14
N ARG A 527 142.42 23.17 194.91
CA ARG A 527 143.03 24.16 195.81
C ARG A 527 142.36 24.19 197.20
N LEU A 528 141.10 23.79 197.31
CA LEU A 528 140.41 23.57 198.58
C LEU A 528 140.80 22.23 199.21
N ARG A 529 141.03 21.18 198.43
CA ARG A 529 141.58 19.90 198.94
C ARG A 529 143.01 20.01 199.46
N THR A 530 143.84 20.85 198.83
CA THR A 530 145.16 21.21 199.40
C THR A 530 145.06 22.03 200.69
N ARG A 531 143.88 22.59 201.02
CA ARG A 531 143.60 23.33 202.26
C ARG A 531 142.93 22.46 203.34
N GLU A 532 142.13 21.47 202.96
CA GLU A 532 141.57 20.46 203.87
C GLU A 532 142.63 19.42 204.29
N ALA A 533 143.54 19.01 203.41
CA ALA A 533 144.64 18.12 203.82
C ALA A 533 145.65 18.82 204.75
N ALA A 534 145.82 20.13 204.61
CA ALA A 534 146.57 20.97 205.56
C ALA A 534 145.84 21.16 206.91
N LEU A 535 144.53 20.86 206.99
CA LEU A 535 143.77 20.75 208.24
C LEU A 535 143.89 19.33 208.85
N ASP A 536 144.01 18.29 208.03
CA ASP A 536 144.27 16.91 208.47
C ASP A 536 145.72 16.65 208.93
N GLU A 537 146.69 17.41 208.41
CA GLU A 537 148.02 17.54 209.01
C GLU A 537 147.95 17.98 210.49
N LEU A 538 146.98 18.83 210.85
CA LEU A 538 146.91 19.45 212.18
C LEU A 538 146.14 18.63 213.22
N GLU A 539 145.15 17.80 212.83
CA GLU A 539 144.47 16.89 213.77
C GLU A 539 145.28 15.62 214.08
N ARG A 540 146.07 15.09 213.13
CA ARG A 540 146.88 13.88 213.40
C ARG A 540 148.15 14.16 214.18
N ALA A 541 148.74 15.34 213.99
CA ALA A 541 149.72 15.89 214.90
C ALA A 541 149.19 16.04 216.34
N LEU A 542 147.87 16.15 216.54
CA LEU A 542 147.24 16.24 217.88
C LEU A 542 146.95 14.88 218.53
N LYS A 543 146.85 13.78 217.75
CA LYS A 543 146.45 12.44 218.27
C LYS A 543 147.63 11.47 218.47
N THR A 544 148.68 11.44 217.64
CA THR A 544 149.82 10.54 217.90
C THR A 544 150.90 11.13 218.79
N ALA A 545 150.94 12.45 218.97
CA ALA A 545 151.61 13.04 220.14
C ALA A 545 150.91 12.66 221.47
N GLN A 546 149.66 12.16 221.45
CA GLN A 546 149.03 11.50 222.62
C GLN A 546 149.47 10.02 222.73
N ASP A 547 149.74 9.32 221.61
CA ASP A 547 150.21 7.92 221.60
C ASP A 547 151.73 7.75 221.87
N GLU A 548 152.55 8.76 221.55
CA GLU A 548 153.93 8.88 222.04
C GLU A 548 154.00 8.81 223.57
N ARG A 549 152.93 9.15 224.31
CA ARG A 549 152.96 9.26 225.77
C ARG A 549 152.52 8.00 226.52
N GLU A 550 151.66 7.16 225.94
CA GLU A 550 151.20 5.92 226.58
C GLU A 550 152.12 4.71 226.28
N ARG A 551 152.72 4.58 225.08
CA ARG A 551 153.58 3.42 224.76
C ARG A 551 154.97 3.48 225.40
N LEU A 552 155.53 4.68 225.54
CA LEU A 552 156.71 4.92 226.38
C LEU A 552 156.40 4.76 227.89
N ALA A 553 155.12 4.74 228.33
CA ALA A 553 154.73 4.42 229.71
C ALA A 553 154.46 2.91 229.95
N GLN A 554 154.14 2.17 228.88
CA GLN A 554 153.75 0.77 229.00
C GLN A 554 154.94 -0.19 229.00
N GLU A 555 155.86 -0.21 228.04
CA GLU A 555 156.74 -1.40 227.88
C GLU A 555 158.24 -1.17 228.16
N LEU A 556 158.51 -0.02 228.78
CA LEU A 556 159.39 0.04 229.95
C LEU A 556 158.97 -0.94 231.08
N ARG A 557 157.71 -1.46 231.14
CA ARG A 557 157.37 -2.66 231.93
C ARG A 557 157.91 -3.96 231.31
N GLU A 558 158.16 -4.02 230.00
CA GLU A 558 158.80 -5.17 229.32
C GLU A 558 160.33 -5.16 229.40
N CYS A 559 160.98 -4.00 229.56
CA CYS A 559 162.35 -3.96 230.08
C CYS A 559 162.53 -4.75 231.41
N ARG A 560 161.47 -5.02 232.21
CA ARG A 560 161.56 -5.74 233.50
C ARG A 560 161.29 -7.25 233.46
N LYS A 561 160.56 -7.79 232.48
CA LYS A 561 160.07 -9.18 232.53
C LYS A 561 160.93 -10.26 231.83
N ARG A 562 161.94 -9.98 230.97
CA ARG A 562 162.76 -11.06 230.30
C ARG A 562 164.28 -10.96 230.35
N VAL A 563 164.78 -10.07 231.19
CA VAL A 563 165.88 -10.46 232.11
C VAL A 563 165.55 -11.80 232.80
N GLU A 564 164.28 -12.00 233.16
CA GLU A 564 163.86 -13.00 234.14
C GLU A 564 164.09 -14.44 233.67
N GLU A 565 163.84 -14.70 232.40
CA GLU A 565 163.35 -16.01 232.02
C GLU A 565 163.93 -16.32 230.64
N SER A 566 165.24 -16.44 230.51
CA SER A 566 166.17 -17.25 231.30
C SER A 566 166.02 -18.73 231.05
N ALA A 567 167.13 -19.36 231.34
CA ALA A 567 167.06 -20.64 231.97
C ALA A 567 166.28 -21.68 231.18
N LYS A 568 167.04 -22.26 230.25
CA LYS A 568 166.93 -23.69 229.97
C LYS A 568 165.77 -23.97 229.00
N ALA A 569 166.11 -24.08 227.73
CA ALA A 569 165.86 -25.31 226.98
C ALA A 569 166.71 -25.31 225.71
#